data_AF-A0A9Q7K0L6-F1
#
_entry.id   AF-A0A9Q7K0L6-F1
#
_cell.length_a   1.000
_cell.length_b   1.000
_cell.length_c   1.000
_cell.angle_alpha   90.00
_cell.angle_beta   90.00
_cell.angle_gamma   90.00
#
_symmetry.space_group_name_H-M   'P 1'
#
loop_
_entity.id
_entity.type
_entity.pdbx_description
1 polymer ?
#
loop_
_entity_poly.entity_id
_entity_poly.type
_entity_poly.pdbx_seq_one_letter_code
_entity_poly.pdbx_strand_id
1 'polypeptide(L)'
;MIDLKFKPITGELYLDGLPLEIDTEEGFCKCDIYHELVKKKAIKKTMPNHYLVDSVAFFDKEFQVNIRTVCYGFPFMLHLVNKNSQYYNALNEWNARTNIHMLNESVKSLSDWLKELLNLDTPDTTETDIIRWNYEWGRVSVSYETKSFNHGMYIVWNTT
;
A
#
# COMPACT_ATOMS: atom_id res chain seq x y z
N MET A 1 -13.25 10.51 -3.49
CA MET A 1 -12.42 9.29 -3.55
C MET A 1 -11.27 9.59 -4.47
N ILE A 2 -10.04 9.26 -4.06
CA ILE A 2 -8.82 9.52 -4.84
C ILE A 2 -8.61 8.35 -5.80
N ASP A 3 -8.35 8.59 -7.09
CA ASP A 3 -8.06 7.54 -8.08
C ASP A 3 -6.58 7.16 -8.02
N LEU A 4 -6.27 5.88 -7.79
CA LEU A 4 -4.91 5.35 -7.82
C LEU A 4 -4.65 4.64 -9.15
N LYS A 5 -3.54 5.03 -9.79
CA LYS A 5 -2.99 4.32 -10.94
C LYS A 5 -1.56 3.93 -10.65
N PHE A 6 -1.23 2.67 -10.92
CA PHE A 6 0.09 2.12 -10.66
C PHE A 6 0.60 1.37 -11.89
N LYS A 7 1.84 1.64 -12.27
CA LYS A 7 2.54 0.93 -13.35
C LYS A 7 3.63 0.05 -12.75
N PRO A 8 3.41 -1.27 -12.63
CA PRO A 8 4.34 -2.16 -11.93
C PRO A 8 5.73 -2.24 -12.59
N ILE A 9 5.82 -2.11 -13.91
CA ILE A 9 7.10 -2.20 -14.62
C ILE A 9 8.02 -1.01 -14.31
N THR A 10 7.45 0.21 -14.24
CA THR A 10 8.24 1.44 -14.03
C THR A 10 8.28 1.90 -12.58
N GLY A 11 7.36 1.40 -11.73
CA GLY A 11 7.21 1.89 -10.37
C GLY A 11 6.51 3.23 -10.26
N GLU A 12 6.01 3.77 -11.37
CA GLU A 12 5.26 5.03 -11.38
C GLU A 12 3.89 4.81 -10.73
N LEU A 13 3.56 5.71 -9.80
CA LEU A 13 2.27 5.74 -9.13
C LEU A 13 1.68 7.13 -9.21
N TYR A 14 0.38 7.20 -9.45
CA TYR A 14 -0.38 8.44 -9.54
C TYR A 14 -1.58 8.38 -8.62
N LEU A 15 -1.88 9.51 -7.99
CA LEU A 15 -3.09 9.74 -7.21
C LEU A 15 -3.83 10.93 -7.82
N ASP A 16 -5.08 10.74 -8.23
CA ASP A 16 -5.87 11.72 -8.99
C ASP A 16 -5.12 12.31 -10.21
N GLY A 17 -4.32 11.46 -10.88
CA GLY A 17 -3.54 11.84 -12.06
C GLY A 17 -2.24 12.61 -11.78
N LEU A 18 -1.94 12.95 -10.52
CA LEU A 18 -0.66 13.54 -10.13
C LEU A 18 0.34 12.46 -9.70
N PRO A 19 1.61 12.52 -10.14
CA PRO A 19 2.62 11.54 -9.77
C PRO A 19 2.92 11.61 -8.27
N LEU A 20 3.14 10.44 -7.66
CA LEU A 20 3.62 10.35 -6.29
C LEU A 20 5.13 10.57 -6.26
N GLU A 21 5.58 11.62 -5.57
CA GLU A 21 6.99 11.89 -5.37
C GLU A 21 7.56 11.05 -4.21
N ILE A 22 8.56 10.24 -4.54
CA ILE A 22 9.24 9.34 -3.61
C ILE A 22 10.40 10.11 -2.95
N ASP A 23 10.11 10.71 -1.79
CA ASP A 23 11.07 11.57 -1.09
C ASP A 23 10.95 11.42 0.45
N THR A 24 11.85 12.10 1.15
CA THR A 24 11.74 12.49 2.55
C THR A 24 10.46 13.28 2.83
N GLU A 25 10.11 13.43 4.11
CA GLU A 25 8.95 14.22 4.52
C GLU A 25 8.99 15.67 4.02
N GLU A 26 10.18 16.28 3.97
CA GLU A 26 10.34 17.67 3.49
C GLU A 26 9.99 17.79 2.00
N GLY A 27 10.49 16.88 1.17
CA GLY A 27 10.19 16.86 -0.27
C GLY A 27 8.72 16.52 -0.54
N PHE A 28 8.23 15.45 0.09
CA PHE A 28 6.83 15.04 -0.02
C PHE A 28 5.86 16.15 0.39
N CYS A 29 6.15 16.94 1.43
CA CYS A 29 5.27 18.05 1.82
C CYS A 29 5.27 19.23 0.85
N LYS A 30 6.21 19.30 -0.11
CA LYS A 30 6.31 20.37 -1.10
C LYS A 30 5.75 19.97 -2.47
N CYS A 31 5.53 18.68 -2.70
CA CYS A 31 5.05 18.19 -3.99
C CYS A 31 3.58 18.54 -4.29
N ASP A 32 3.23 18.54 -5.56
CA ASP A 32 1.89 18.90 -6.04
C ASP A 32 0.81 17.95 -5.51
N ILE A 33 1.11 16.64 -5.43
CA ILE A 33 0.14 15.66 -4.95
C ILE A 33 -0.21 15.89 -3.47
N TYR A 34 0.76 16.22 -2.62
CA TYR A 34 0.48 16.51 -1.21
C TYR A 34 -0.44 17.72 -1.07
N HIS A 35 -0.14 18.82 -1.78
CA HIS A 35 -0.96 20.03 -1.76
C HIS A 35 -2.38 19.78 -2.26
N GLU A 36 -2.56 19.00 -3.33
CA GLU A 36 -3.88 18.66 -3.87
C GLU A 36 -4.68 17.78 -2.89
N LEU A 37 -4.04 16.80 -2.25
CA LEU A 37 -4.68 15.98 -1.22
C LEU A 37 -5.08 16.80 0.02
N VAL A 38 -4.26 17.77 0.44
CA VAL A 38 -4.58 18.70 1.54
C VAL A 38 -5.79 19.56 1.17
N LYS A 39 -5.80 20.14 -0.04
CA LYS A 39 -6.92 20.95 -0.55
C LYS A 39 -8.24 20.16 -0.58
N LYS A 40 -8.17 18.88 -0.96
CA LYS A 40 -9.31 17.94 -0.94
C LYS A 40 -9.68 17.42 0.45
N LYS A 41 -8.89 17.76 1.49
CA LYS A 41 -9.01 17.20 2.85
C LYS A 41 -8.96 15.67 2.86
N ALA A 42 -8.20 15.09 1.94
CA ALA A 42 -8.12 13.65 1.71
C ALA A 42 -6.92 13.00 2.41
N ILE A 43 -5.91 13.79 2.80
CA ILE A 43 -4.73 13.30 3.51
C ILE A 43 -4.70 13.81 4.95
N LYS A 44 -4.31 12.93 5.88
CA LYS A 44 -4.10 13.24 7.29
C LYS A 44 -2.71 12.78 7.71
N LYS A 45 -1.92 13.67 8.32
CA LYS A 45 -0.69 13.26 9.01
C LYS A 45 -1.06 12.48 10.27
N THR A 46 -0.57 11.26 10.40
CA THR A 46 -0.87 10.38 11.56
C THR A 46 0.25 10.44 12.59
N MET A 47 1.50 10.54 12.14
CA MET A 47 2.70 10.77 12.94
C MET A 47 3.82 11.30 12.01
N PRO A 48 5.02 11.68 12.51
CA PRO A 48 6.11 12.12 11.63
C PRO A 48 6.41 11.10 10.53
N ASN A 49 6.60 11.57 9.29
CA ASN A 49 6.83 10.75 8.10
C ASN A 49 5.68 9.81 7.70
N HIS A 50 4.52 9.88 8.36
CA HIS A 50 3.40 8.96 8.09
C HIS A 50 2.10 9.72 7.83
N TYR A 51 1.47 9.37 6.73
CA TYR A 51 0.24 9.99 6.25
C TYR A 51 -0.78 8.93 5.89
N LEU A 52 -2.05 9.31 5.98
CA LEU A 52 -3.19 8.47 5.71
C LEU A 52 -4.08 9.12 4.66
N VAL A 53 -4.38 8.40 3.60
CA VAL A 53 -5.44 8.71 2.64
C VAL A 53 -6.51 7.64 2.78
N ASP A 54 -7.66 8.00 3.35
CA ASP A 54 -8.63 7.00 3.84
C ASP A 54 -9.45 6.32 2.72
N SER A 55 -9.66 7.01 1.60
CA SER A 55 -10.56 6.55 0.54
C SER A 55 -9.91 6.72 -0.84
N VAL A 56 -9.28 5.63 -1.29
CA VAL A 56 -8.58 5.52 -2.56
C VAL A 56 -9.20 4.43 -3.41
N ALA A 57 -9.69 4.77 -4.60
CA ALA A 57 -10.10 3.80 -5.60
C ALA A 57 -8.85 3.20 -6.25
N PHE A 58 -8.77 1.88 -6.30
CA PHE A 58 -7.81 1.19 -7.16
C PHE A 58 -8.56 0.10 -7.92
N PHE A 59 -8.83 0.39 -9.20
CA PHE A 59 -9.77 -0.37 -10.04
C PHE A 59 -11.14 -0.53 -9.36
N ASP A 60 -11.59 -1.77 -9.13
CA ASP A 60 -12.90 -2.12 -8.60
C ASP A 60 -12.97 -2.10 -7.06
N LYS A 61 -11.89 -1.72 -6.38
CA LYS A 61 -11.78 -1.79 -4.92
C LYS A 61 -11.44 -0.44 -4.29
N GLU A 62 -11.95 -0.24 -3.08
CA GLU A 62 -11.59 0.90 -2.24
C GLU A 62 -10.53 0.49 -1.21
N PHE A 63 -9.49 1.30 -1.08
CA PHE A 63 -8.39 1.11 -0.16
C PHE A 63 -8.24 2.29 0.78
N GLN A 64 -7.81 1.97 2.00
CA GLN A 64 -7.11 2.90 2.87
C GLN A 64 -5.61 2.82 2.54
N VAL A 65 -4.95 3.97 2.32
CA VAL A 65 -3.53 4.02 1.96
C VAL A 65 -2.73 4.75 3.03
N ASN A 66 -1.80 4.03 3.64
CA ASN A 66 -0.79 4.59 4.53
C ASN A 66 0.47 4.89 3.73
N ILE A 67 0.90 6.15 3.74
CA ILE A 67 2.11 6.63 3.08
C ILE A 67 3.18 6.81 4.16
N ARG A 68 4.33 6.16 3.99
CA ARG A 68 5.52 6.43 4.79
C ARG A 68 6.60 7.00 3.88
N THR A 69 7.01 8.24 4.16
CA THR A 69 8.10 8.90 3.43
C THR A 69 9.45 8.28 3.79
N VAL A 70 10.50 8.57 3.01
CA VAL A 70 11.86 8.12 3.33
C VAL A 70 12.27 8.69 4.68
N CYS A 71 12.65 7.83 5.63
CA CYS A 71 13.00 8.25 6.99
C CYS A 71 13.83 7.19 7.73
N TYR A 72 14.80 7.61 8.55
CA TYR A 72 15.55 6.72 9.46
C TYR A 72 16.14 5.45 8.81
N GLY A 73 16.62 5.55 7.56
CA GLY A 73 17.13 4.40 6.80
C GLY A 73 16.04 3.46 6.25
N PHE A 74 14.76 3.79 6.45
CA PHE A 74 13.65 3.09 5.83
C PHE A 74 13.30 3.69 4.46
N PRO A 75 13.02 2.84 3.47
CA PRO A 75 12.51 3.28 2.18
C PRO A 75 11.11 3.88 2.29
N PHE A 76 10.80 4.69 1.28
CA PHE A 76 9.44 5.11 1.00
C PHE A 76 8.55 3.88 0.81
N MET A 77 7.37 3.90 1.42
CA MET A 77 6.46 2.76 1.40
C MET A 77 5.01 3.22 1.33
N LEU A 78 4.23 2.52 0.53
CA LEU A 78 2.77 2.54 0.59
C LEU A 78 2.26 1.23 1.18
N HIS A 79 1.35 1.31 2.14
CA HIS A 79 0.60 0.18 2.67
C HIS A 79 -0.89 0.39 2.39
N LEU A 80 -1.46 -0.46 1.53
CA LEU A 80 -2.83 -0.39 1.09
C LEU A 80 -3.66 -1.48 1.76
N VAL A 81 -4.75 -1.10 2.42
CA VAL A 81 -5.69 -2.00 3.09
C VAL A 81 -7.04 -1.96 2.37
N ASN A 82 -7.46 -3.08 1.79
CA ASN A 82 -8.74 -3.20 1.08
C ASN A 82 -9.90 -3.04 2.07
N LYS A 83 -10.71 -1.98 1.93
CA LYS A 83 -11.82 -1.68 2.85
C LYS A 83 -12.97 -2.68 2.78
N ASN A 84 -13.06 -3.42 1.67
CA ASN A 84 -14.06 -4.47 1.48
C ASN A 84 -13.57 -5.85 1.96
N SER A 85 -12.37 -5.95 2.52
CA SER A 85 -11.81 -7.21 2.99
C SER A 85 -12.34 -7.61 4.37
N GLN A 86 -12.35 -8.92 4.63
CA GLN A 86 -12.62 -9.45 5.98
C GLN A 86 -11.62 -8.90 7.00
N TYR A 87 -10.35 -8.72 6.60
CA TYR A 87 -9.33 -8.12 7.44
C TYR A 87 -9.69 -6.70 7.89
N TYR A 88 -10.13 -5.83 6.97
CA TYR A 88 -10.51 -4.46 7.32
C TYR A 88 -11.68 -4.41 8.31
N ASN A 89 -12.68 -5.28 8.11
CA ASN A 89 -13.81 -5.42 9.02
C ASN A 89 -13.39 -5.93 10.42
N ALA A 90 -12.25 -6.62 10.52
CA ALA A 90 -11.73 -7.15 11.76
C ALA A 90 -10.81 -6.18 12.53
N LEU A 91 -10.49 -4.98 12.00
CA LEU A 91 -9.49 -4.08 12.58
C LEU A 91 -9.73 -3.71 14.06
N ASN A 92 -10.99 -3.63 14.47
CA ASN A 92 -11.39 -3.28 15.84
C ASN A 92 -11.52 -4.50 16.78
N GLU A 93 -11.43 -5.72 16.26
CA GLU A 93 -11.62 -6.97 17.00
C GLU A 93 -10.35 -7.80 16.98
N TRP A 94 -9.55 -7.73 18.06
CA TRP A 94 -8.22 -8.34 18.13
C TRP A 94 -8.20 -9.83 17.74
N ASN A 95 -9.13 -10.61 18.26
CA ASN A 95 -9.19 -12.05 17.99
C ASN A 95 -9.50 -12.34 16.51
N ALA A 96 -10.34 -11.51 15.89
CA ALA A 96 -10.64 -11.65 14.46
C ALA A 96 -9.45 -11.20 13.60
N ARG A 97 -8.82 -10.07 13.96
CA ARG A 97 -7.66 -9.51 13.24
C ARG A 97 -6.45 -10.43 13.27
N THR A 98 -6.23 -11.13 14.38
CA THR A 98 -5.09 -12.05 14.58
C THR A 98 -5.36 -13.48 14.11
N ASN A 99 -6.52 -13.72 13.48
CA ASN A 99 -6.85 -15.03 12.94
C ASN A 99 -5.96 -15.36 11.73
N ILE A 100 -4.95 -16.20 11.95
CA ILE A 100 -3.97 -16.63 10.94
C ILE A 100 -4.63 -17.27 9.71
N HIS A 101 -5.69 -18.06 9.90
CA HIS A 101 -6.36 -18.70 8.78
C HIS A 101 -6.98 -17.66 7.83
N MET A 102 -7.71 -16.69 8.39
CA MET A 102 -8.27 -15.57 7.63
C MET A 102 -7.18 -14.72 6.96
N LEU A 103 -6.06 -14.49 7.64
CA LEU A 103 -4.94 -13.72 7.09
C LEU A 103 -4.29 -14.42 5.89
N ASN A 104 -4.07 -15.74 5.99
CA ASN A 104 -3.54 -16.55 4.89
C ASN A 104 -4.47 -16.53 3.67
N GLU A 105 -5.79 -16.67 3.90
CA GLU A 105 -6.79 -16.56 2.84
C GLU A 105 -6.81 -15.17 2.21
N SER A 106 -6.67 -14.11 3.03
CA SER A 106 -6.62 -12.72 2.56
C SER A 106 -5.37 -12.45 1.72
N VAL A 107 -4.20 -12.97 2.11
CA VAL A 107 -2.97 -12.88 1.30
C VAL A 107 -3.16 -13.54 -0.05
N LYS A 108 -3.69 -14.76 -0.08
CA LYS A 108 -3.95 -15.48 -1.34
C LYS A 108 -4.94 -14.71 -2.23
N SER A 109 -6.11 -14.35 -1.71
CA SER A 109 -7.13 -13.67 -2.51
C SER A 109 -6.68 -12.31 -3.03
N LEU A 110 -5.96 -11.51 -2.22
CA LEU A 110 -5.51 -10.19 -2.63
C LEU A 110 -4.34 -10.26 -3.62
N SER A 111 -3.44 -11.25 -3.48
CA SER A 111 -2.35 -11.49 -4.43
C SER A 111 -2.84 -12.02 -5.78
N ASP A 112 -3.81 -12.94 -5.78
CA ASP A 112 -4.43 -13.46 -7.01
C ASP A 112 -5.11 -12.32 -7.79
N TRP A 113 -5.91 -11.48 -7.11
CA TRP A 113 -6.51 -10.30 -7.72
C TRP A 113 -5.46 -9.33 -8.27
N LEU A 114 -4.42 -9.02 -7.49
CA LEU A 114 -3.38 -8.08 -7.91
C LEU A 114 -2.62 -8.58 -9.14
N LYS A 115 -2.31 -9.88 -9.17
CA LYS A 115 -1.61 -10.53 -10.26
C LYS A 115 -2.42 -10.46 -11.56
N GLU A 116 -3.71 -10.80 -11.49
CA GLU A 116 -4.61 -10.74 -12.64
C GLU A 116 -4.78 -9.30 -13.15
N LEU A 117 -5.04 -8.37 -12.23
CA LEU A 117 -5.33 -6.97 -12.53
C LEU A 117 -4.19 -6.24 -13.25
N LEU A 118 -2.97 -6.46 -12.78
CA LEU A 118 -1.77 -5.80 -13.28
C LEU A 118 -1.01 -6.68 -14.29
N ASN A 119 -1.54 -7.86 -14.62
CA ASN A 119 -0.89 -8.86 -15.46
C ASN A 119 0.56 -9.11 -15.01
N LEU A 120 0.75 -9.36 -13.72
CA LEU A 120 2.08 -9.58 -13.13
C LEU A 120 2.61 -10.98 -13.47
N ASP A 121 3.92 -11.08 -13.62
CA ASP A 121 4.63 -12.34 -13.79
C ASP A 121 4.52 -13.26 -12.54
N THR A 122 5.19 -14.40 -12.59
CA THR A 122 5.32 -15.29 -11.44
C THR A 122 6.02 -14.57 -10.28
N PRO A 123 5.49 -14.63 -9.04
CA PRO A 123 6.13 -14.03 -7.88
C PRO A 123 7.53 -14.61 -7.61
N ASP A 124 8.47 -13.76 -7.19
CA ASP A 124 9.80 -14.17 -6.72
C ASP A 124 9.76 -14.88 -5.36
N THR A 125 8.73 -14.59 -4.55
CA THR A 125 8.53 -15.23 -3.25
C THR A 125 7.07 -15.65 -3.10
N THR A 126 6.86 -16.89 -2.69
CA THR A 126 5.54 -17.47 -2.41
C THR A 126 5.61 -18.26 -1.11
N GLU A 127 5.16 -17.63 -0.03
CA GLU A 127 4.95 -18.24 1.29
C GLU A 127 3.51 -17.98 1.73
N THR A 128 3.05 -18.68 2.77
CA THR A 128 1.65 -18.59 3.22
C THR A 128 1.25 -17.17 3.63
N ASP A 129 2.17 -16.43 4.22
CA ASP A 129 1.99 -15.08 4.76
C ASP A 129 2.53 -13.98 3.83
N ILE A 130 3.17 -14.33 2.71
CA ILE A 130 3.72 -13.36 1.76
C ILE A 130 3.81 -13.86 0.32
N ILE A 131 3.31 -13.03 -0.60
CA ILE A 131 3.58 -13.09 -2.04
C ILE A 131 4.32 -11.81 -2.44
N ARG A 132 5.43 -11.92 -3.19
CA ARG A 132 6.27 -10.77 -3.56
C ARG A 132 6.75 -10.82 -5.01
N TRP A 133 6.75 -9.64 -5.64
CA TRP A 133 7.38 -9.35 -6.92
C TRP A 133 8.46 -8.28 -6.73
N ASN A 134 9.67 -8.57 -7.19
CA ASN A 134 10.80 -7.65 -7.15
C ASN A 134 11.00 -6.99 -8.52
N TYR A 135 11.39 -5.74 -8.49
CA TYR A 135 11.69 -4.93 -9.66
C TYR A 135 12.98 -4.15 -9.42
N GLU A 136 13.58 -3.63 -10.48
CA GLU A 136 14.78 -2.78 -10.36
C GLU A 136 14.52 -1.53 -9.51
N TRP A 137 13.32 -0.94 -9.64
CA TRP A 137 12.92 0.26 -8.89
C TRP A 137 12.49 -0.03 -7.44
N GLY A 138 12.19 -1.29 -7.08
CA GLY A 138 11.60 -1.61 -5.79
C GLY A 138 10.91 -2.97 -5.73
N ARG A 139 9.83 -3.06 -4.96
CA ARG A 139 9.06 -4.29 -4.81
C ARG A 139 7.59 -4.03 -4.53
N VAL A 140 6.78 -4.99 -4.93
CA VAL A 140 5.36 -5.09 -4.58
C VAL A 140 5.16 -6.39 -3.82
N SER A 141 4.44 -6.36 -2.71
CA SER A 141 4.08 -7.58 -1.99
C SER A 141 2.67 -7.51 -1.42
N VAL A 142 2.05 -8.67 -1.30
CA VAL A 142 0.85 -8.87 -0.49
C VAL A 142 1.27 -9.73 0.69
N SER A 143 1.10 -9.24 1.91
CA SER A 143 1.53 -9.95 3.10
C SER A 143 0.74 -9.55 4.33
N TYR A 144 1.02 -10.22 5.45
CA TYR A 144 0.78 -9.65 6.77
C TYR A 144 2.04 -9.73 7.63
N GLU A 145 2.23 -8.78 8.54
CA GLU A 145 3.35 -8.84 9.49
C GLU A 145 2.98 -9.72 10.68
N THR A 146 3.87 -10.63 11.08
CA THR A 146 3.56 -11.74 12.00
C THR A 146 3.43 -11.36 13.48
N LYS A 147 3.81 -10.14 13.88
CA LYS A 147 3.70 -9.62 15.26
C LYS A 147 2.52 -8.67 15.43
N SER A 148 2.29 -7.82 14.44
CA SER A 148 1.29 -6.76 14.41
C SER A 148 0.04 -7.17 13.64
N PHE A 149 0.11 -8.26 12.86
CA PHE A 149 -0.98 -8.75 12.02
C PHE A 149 -1.49 -7.66 11.07
N ASN A 150 -0.62 -6.75 10.66
CA ASN A 150 -0.94 -5.73 9.68
C ASN A 150 -0.93 -6.39 8.31
N HIS A 151 -2.09 -6.55 7.70
CA HIS A 151 -2.27 -7.15 6.38
C HIS A 151 -2.48 -6.07 5.33
N GLY A 152 -2.02 -6.32 4.11
CA GLY A 152 -2.36 -5.51 2.95
C GLY A 152 -1.37 -5.69 1.80
N MET A 153 -1.47 -4.78 0.84
CA MET A 153 -0.47 -4.61 -0.20
C MET A 153 0.59 -3.63 0.27
N TYR A 154 1.85 -3.90 -0.07
CA TYR A 154 2.99 -3.07 0.22
C TYR A 154 3.71 -2.76 -1.08
N ILE A 155 3.90 -1.47 -1.37
CA ILE A 155 4.74 -1.01 -2.47
C ILE A 155 5.91 -0.26 -1.83
N VAL A 156 7.12 -0.72 -2.10
CA VAL A 156 8.33 -0.20 -1.47
C VAL A 156 9.35 0.11 -2.55
N TRP A 157 9.82 1.36 -2.59
CA TRP A 157 10.84 1.78 -3.54
C TRP A 157 12.22 1.55 -2.92
N ASN A 158 13.19 1.14 -3.75
CA ASN A 158 14.57 1.01 -3.30
C ASN A 158 15.08 2.39 -2.87
N THR A 159 15.73 2.49 -1.72
CA THR A 159 16.50 3.69 -1.38
C THR A 159 17.73 3.73 -2.29
N THR A 160 17.81 4.72 -3.17
CA THR A 160 19.08 5.14 -3.77
C THR A 160 20.05 5.62 -2.71
#